data_AF-A0A1B8Q911-F1
#
_entry.id   AF-A0A1B8Q911-F1
#
_cell.length_a   1.000
_cell.length_b   1.000
_cell.length_c   1.000
_cell.angle_alpha   90.00
_cell.angle_beta   90.00
_cell.angle_gamma   90.00
#
_symmetry.space_group_name_H-M   'P 1'
#
loop_
_entity.id
_entity.type
_entity.pdbx_description
1 polymer ?
#
loop_
_entity_poly.entity_id
_entity_poly.type
_entity_poly.pdbx_seq_one_letter_code
_entity_poly.pdbx_strand_id
1 'polypeptide(L)'
;MTDQTDLPQLALERIYVKDLSLEVPGADVFTREWQPELDINLSSSAEKLDDLHYQVVLTVNVTANNGGSAAFVAEVHQAGIFMLQNIPDDQLGAILGAYCPNVLFPYAREVVSDIVNRGSFPQLLLAPVNFDQAYAQTLAQQDQTQTDADDHHA
;
A
#
# COMPACT_ATOMS: atom_id res chain seq x y z
N MET A 1 -29.45 -34.88 4.53
CA MET A 1 -29.23 -33.44 4.30
C MET A 1 -27.79 -33.20 4.68
N THR A 2 -26.92 -33.02 3.69
CA THR A 2 -25.50 -32.75 3.91
C THR A 2 -25.36 -31.36 4.50
N ASP A 3 -24.84 -31.26 5.72
CA ASP A 3 -24.28 -30.02 6.26
C ASP A 3 -23.25 -29.50 5.25
N GLN A 4 -23.60 -28.47 4.49
CA GLN A 4 -22.61 -27.65 3.81
C GLN A 4 -21.96 -26.81 4.90
N THR A 5 -20.81 -27.26 5.38
CA THR A 5 -19.94 -26.45 6.22
C THR A 5 -19.61 -25.19 5.43
N ASP A 6 -20.09 -24.04 5.90
CA ASP A 6 -19.82 -22.73 5.32
C ASP A 6 -18.33 -22.40 5.54
N LEU A 7 -17.48 -22.88 4.62
CA LEU A 7 -16.03 -22.71 4.70
C LEU A 7 -15.66 -21.23 4.55
N PRO A 8 -14.58 -20.76 5.19
CA PRO A 8 -14.00 -19.45 4.92
C PRO A 8 -13.66 -19.31 3.43
N GLN A 9 -14.13 -18.23 2.80
CA GLN A 9 -13.84 -17.93 1.39
C GLN A 9 -13.21 -16.55 1.29
N LEU A 10 -12.12 -16.49 0.52
CA LEU A 10 -11.47 -15.27 0.10
C LEU A 10 -11.32 -15.32 -1.42
N ALA A 11 -11.82 -14.30 -2.11
CA ALA A 11 -11.64 -14.15 -3.54
C ALA A 11 -11.22 -12.71 -3.89
N LEU A 12 -10.29 -12.59 -4.84
CA LEU A 12 -9.95 -11.32 -5.47
C LEU A 12 -10.90 -11.09 -6.64
N GLU A 13 -11.78 -10.10 -6.53
CA GLU A 13 -12.78 -9.77 -7.56
C GLU A 13 -12.25 -8.79 -8.60
N ARG A 14 -11.42 -7.84 -8.17
CA ARG A 14 -10.87 -6.81 -9.06
C ARG A 14 -9.57 -6.23 -8.55
N ILE A 15 -8.68 -5.87 -9.47
CA ILE A 15 -7.52 -5.02 -9.23
C ILE A 15 -7.60 -3.84 -10.18
N TYR A 16 -7.35 -2.63 -9.69
CA TYR A 16 -7.36 -1.41 -10.48
C TYR A 16 -6.52 -0.31 -9.83
N VAL A 17 -6.03 0.64 -10.63
CA VAL A 17 -5.38 1.86 -10.11
C VAL A 17 -6.48 2.85 -9.76
N LYS A 18 -6.56 3.24 -8.48
CA LYS A 18 -7.56 4.19 -7.97
C LYS A 18 -7.12 5.63 -8.19
N ASP A 19 -5.84 5.89 -7.97
CA ASP A 19 -5.21 7.18 -8.16
C ASP A 19 -3.75 7.02 -8.59
N LEU A 20 -3.26 7.98 -9.36
CA LEU A 20 -1.93 7.96 -9.95
C LEU A 20 -1.46 9.38 -10.23
N SER A 21 -0.32 9.76 -9.67
CA SER A 21 0.32 11.03 -9.93
C SER A 21 1.83 10.88 -10.17
N LEU A 22 2.35 11.76 -11.02
CA LEU A 22 3.78 11.95 -11.22
C LEU A 22 4.03 13.44 -11.43
N GLU A 23 4.89 14.01 -10.61
CA GLU A 23 5.30 15.40 -10.69
C GLU A 23 6.80 15.48 -10.94
N VAL A 24 7.19 16.29 -11.92
CA VAL A 24 8.59 16.63 -12.22
C VAL A 24 8.72 18.15 -12.02
N PRO A 25 9.17 18.62 -10.85
CA PRO A 25 9.12 20.04 -10.49
C PRO A 25 9.92 20.95 -11.42
N GLY A 26 11.03 20.44 -11.98
CA GLY A 26 11.91 21.19 -12.85
C GLY A 26 12.64 20.30 -13.84
N ALA A 27 12.82 20.78 -15.08
CA ALA A 27 13.52 20.05 -16.13
C ALA A 27 15.05 20.08 -15.98
N ASP A 28 15.57 20.95 -15.11
CA ASP A 28 17.00 21.08 -14.84
C ASP A 28 17.60 19.81 -14.23
N VAL A 29 16.79 18.97 -13.59
CA VAL A 29 17.18 17.64 -13.11
C VAL A 29 17.84 16.78 -14.21
N PHE A 30 17.37 16.90 -15.47
CA PHE A 30 17.89 16.12 -16.59
C PHE A 30 19.27 16.58 -17.08
N THR A 31 19.77 17.71 -16.59
CA THR A 31 21.11 18.25 -16.94
C THR A 31 22.18 17.93 -15.91
N ARG A 32 21.77 17.41 -14.75
CA ARG A 32 22.66 17.11 -13.63
C ARG A 32 23.09 15.64 -13.68
N GLU A 33 24.19 15.34 -13.02
CA GLU A 33 24.55 13.95 -12.75
C GLU A 33 23.45 13.30 -11.90
N TRP A 34 23.06 12.07 -12.26
CA TRP A 34 21.97 11.36 -11.60
C TRP A 34 22.50 10.55 -10.42
N GLN A 35 22.36 11.10 -9.21
CA GLN A 35 22.68 10.44 -7.94
C GLN A 35 21.54 10.70 -6.94
N PRO A 36 20.36 10.09 -7.15
CA PRO A 36 19.19 10.39 -6.35
C PRO A 36 19.25 9.76 -4.95
N GLU A 37 18.73 10.48 -3.98
CA GLU A 37 18.29 9.95 -2.69
C GLU A 37 16.79 9.62 -2.81
N LEU A 38 16.44 8.36 -2.55
CA LEU A 38 15.06 7.87 -2.65
C LEU A 38 14.42 7.80 -1.26
N ASP A 39 13.27 8.46 -1.11
CA ASP A 39 12.35 8.27 0.00
C ASP A 39 11.13 7.51 -0.51
N ILE A 40 10.85 6.36 0.10
CA ILE A 40 9.76 5.46 -0.30
C ILE A 40 8.92 5.17 0.94
N ASN A 41 7.65 5.54 0.87
CA ASN A 41 6.67 5.27 1.91
C ASN A 41 5.57 4.36 1.36
N LEU A 42 5.24 3.31 2.11
CA LEU A 42 4.12 2.42 1.81
C LEU A 42 3.14 2.44 2.97
N SER A 43 1.87 2.55 2.64
CA SER A 43 0.77 2.40 3.59
C SER A 43 -0.37 1.63 2.95
N SER A 44 -1.21 1.01 3.78
CA SER A 44 -2.41 0.34 3.29
C SER A 44 -3.62 0.73 4.13
N SER A 45 -4.77 0.76 3.48
CA SER A 45 -6.06 1.01 4.11
C SER A 45 -7.07 0.01 3.59
N ALA A 46 -8.06 -0.30 4.43
CA ALA A 46 -9.17 -1.18 4.08
C ALA A 46 -10.50 -0.49 4.40
N GLU A 47 -11.43 -0.59 3.48
CA GLU A 47 -12.78 -0.04 3.57
C GLU A 47 -13.79 -1.15 3.29
N LYS A 48 -14.80 -1.29 4.15
CA LYS A 48 -15.91 -2.22 3.91
C LYS A 48 -16.89 -1.60 2.91
N LEU A 49 -17.13 -2.26 1.78
CA LEU A 49 -18.04 -1.79 0.72
C LEU A 49 -19.47 -2.29 0.96
N ASP A 50 -19.60 -3.55 1.34
CA ASP A 50 -20.86 -4.21 1.71
C ASP A 50 -20.57 -5.38 2.67
N ASP A 51 -21.56 -6.25 2.92
CA ASP A 51 -21.42 -7.35 3.87
C ASP A 51 -20.31 -8.34 3.54
N LEU A 52 -19.98 -8.52 2.25
CA LEU A 52 -19.01 -9.50 1.76
C LEU A 52 -17.76 -8.85 1.17
N HIS A 53 -17.81 -7.59 0.75
CA HIS A 53 -16.72 -6.97 0.00
C HIS A 53 -15.96 -5.92 0.79
N TYR A 54 -14.63 -5.99 0.68
CA TYR A 54 -13.72 -4.98 1.16
C TYR A 54 -12.90 -4.42 0.00
N GLN A 55 -12.70 -3.11 0.00
CA GLN A 55 -11.71 -2.44 -0.80
C GLN A 55 -10.43 -2.32 0.02
N VAL A 56 -9.32 -2.83 -0.50
CA VAL A 56 -7.99 -2.57 0.06
C VAL A 56 -7.24 -1.68 -0.91
N VAL A 57 -6.65 -0.61 -0.39
CA VAL A 57 -5.81 0.32 -1.15
C VAL A 57 -4.41 0.27 -0.59
N LEU A 58 -3.44 -0.10 -1.43
CA LEU A 58 -2.02 0.02 -1.17
C LEU A 58 -1.53 1.33 -1.80
N THR A 59 -1.12 2.26 -0.95
CA THR A 59 -0.56 3.54 -1.36
C THR A 59 0.96 3.45 -1.33
N VAL A 60 1.60 3.80 -2.44
CA VAL A 60 3.04 3.88 -2.59
C VAL A 60 3.42 5.31 -2.97
N ASN A 61 4.17 5.96 -2.09
CA ASN A 61 4.73 7.29 -2.32
C ASN A 61 6.23 7.16 -2.54
N VAL A 62 6.72 7.78 -3.60
CA VAL A 62 8.13 7.82 -3.96
C VAL A 62 8.53 9.26 -4.19
N THR A 63 9.50 9.74 -3.43
CA THR A 63 10.19 11.01 -3.69
C THR A 63 11.64 10.73 -4.02
N ALA A 64 12.10 11.20 -5.18
CA ALA A 64 13.52 11.18 -5.53
C ALA A 64 14.08 12.59 -5.41
N ASN A 65 15.14 12.78 -4.63
CA ASN A 65 15.87 14.04 -4.52
C ASN A 65 17.22 13.91 -5.22
N ASN A 66 17.58 14.84 -6.12
CA ASN A 66 18.87 14.84 -6.81
C ASN A 66 19.57 16.19 -6.67
N GLY A 67 20.74 16.20 -6.03
CA GLY A 67 21.50 17.43 -5.79
C GLY A 67 20.76 18.45 -4.90
N GLY A 68 20.03 17.98 -3.89
CA GLY A 68 19.34 18.82 -2.90
C GLY A 68 17.97 19.38 -3.33
N SER A 69 17.43 18.93 -4.46
CA SER A 69 16.07 19.28 -4.92
C SER A 69 15.31 18.05 -5.40
N ALA A 70 13.97 18.07 -5.26
CA ALA A 70 13.11 17.00 -5.76
C ALA A 70 13.24 16.86 -7.28
N ALA A 71 13.68 15.67 -7.71
CA ALA A 71 13.72 15.24 -9.10
C ALA A 71 12.32 14.87 -9.59
N PHE A 72 11.64 14.03 -8.82
CA PHE A 72 10.23 13.71 -9.02
C PHE A 72 9.56 13.31 -7.72
N VAL A 73 8.23 13.44 -7.71
CA VAL A 73 7.33 12.85 -6.71
C VAL A 73 6.33 11.99 -7.45
N ALA A 74 6.17 10.74 -7.03
CA ALA A 74 5.22 9.81 -7.63
C ALA A 74 4.37 9.18 -6.53
N GLU A 75 3.06 9.12 -6.75
CA GLU A 75 2.10 8.52 -5.82
C GLU A 75 1.20 7.56 -6.61
N VAL A 76 1.06 6.35 -6.08
CA VAL A 76 0.25 5.28 -6.69
C VAL A 76 -0.68 4.71 -5.64
N HIS A 77 -1.97 4.71 -5.94
CA HIS A 77 -2.99 4.03 -5.14
C HIS A 77 -3.45 2.78 -5.88
N GLN A 78 -2.82 1.66 -5.58
CA GLN A 78 -3.20 0.38 -6.13
C GLN A 78 -4.33 -0.21 -5.29
N ALA A 79 -5.51 -0.37 -5.89
CA ALA A 79 -6.69 -0.88 -5.19
C ALA A 79 -7.05 -2.29 -5.64
N GLY A 80 -7.67 -3.04 -4.73
CA GLY A 80 -8.35 -4.29 -5.04
C GLY A 80 -9.66 -4.44 -4.27
N ILE A 81 -10.61 -5.15 -4.86
CA ILE A 81 -11.84 -5.57 -4.21
C ILE A 81 -11.70 -7.05 -3.89
N PHE A 82 -11.90 -7.37 -2.62
CA PHE A 82 -11.81 -8.72 -2.07
C PHE A 82 -13.15 -9.11 -1.50
N MET A 83 -13.66 -10.26 -1.93
CA MET A 83 -14.81 -10.91 -1.30
C MET A 83 -14.30 -11.77 -0.13
N LEU A 84 -14.88 -11.56 1.04
CA LEU A 84 -14.58 -12.26 2.29
C LEU A 84 -15.88 -12.80 2.88
N GLN A 85 -15.99 -14.13 2.95
CA GLN A 85 -17.17 -14.81 3.50
C GLN A 85 -16.73 -15.80 4.58
N ASN A 86 -17.46 -15.86 5.70
CA ASN A 86 -17.21 -16.78 6.81
C ASN A 86 -15.77 -16.70 7.37
N ILE A 87 -15.16 -15.52 7.31
CA ILE A 87 -13.82 -15.26 7.87
C ILE A 87 -13.95 -15.01 9.38
N PRO A 88 -13.19 -15.72 10.23
CA PRO A 88 -13.12 -15.43 11.66
C PRO A 88 -12.60 -14.01 11.94
N ASP A 89 -13.19 -13.31 12.90
CA ASP A 89 -12.85 -11.92 13.23
C ASP A 89 -11.37 -11.73 13.62
N ASP A 90 -10.75 -12.74 14.25
CA ASP A 90 -9.34 -12.76 14.63
C ASP A 90 -8.38 -12.83 13.42
N GLN A 91 -8.86 -13.31 12.28
CA GLN A 91 -8.09 -13.41 11.03
C GLN A 91 -8.32 -12.24 10.08
N LEU A 92 -9.48 -11.57 10.19
CA LEU A 92 -9.88 -10.50 9.28
C LEU A 92 -8.84 -9.37 9.21
N GLY A 93 -8.32 -8.95 10.36
CA GLY A 93 -7.30 -7.90 10.43
C GLY A 93 -6.01 -8.25 9.69
N ALA A 94 -5.48 -9.47 9.88
CA ALA A 94 -4.28 -9.93 9.19
C ALA A 94 -4.50 -10.10 7.67
N ILE A 95 -5.70 -10.54 7.26
CA ILE A 95 -6.07 -10.65 5.85
C ILE A 95 -6.05 -9.26 5.20
N LEU A 96 -6.75 -8.29 5.80
CA LEU A 96 -6.87 -6.95 5.24
C LEU A 96 -5.57 -6.14 5.33
N GLY A 97 -4.80 -6.33 6.40
CA GLY A 97 -3.60 -5.53 6.71
C GLY A 97 -2.29 -6.11 6.20
N ALA A 98 -2.22 -7.41 5.89
CA ALA A 98 -1.00 -8.05 5.40
C ALA A 98 -1.20 -8.78 4.06
N TYR A 99 -2.17 -9.71 4.02
CA TYR A 99 -2.38 -10.56 2.84
C TYR A 99 -2.83 -9.77 1.61
N CYS A 100 -3.90 -8.97 1.73
CA CYS A 100 -4.43 -8.19 0.62
C CYS A 100 -3.41 -7.17 0.06
N PRO A 101 -2.70 -6.36 0.88
CA PRO A 101 -1.63 -5.49 0.38
C PRO A 101 -0.51 -6.26 -0.33
N ASN A 102 -0.13 -7.44 0.17
CA ASN A 102 0.86 -8.28 -0.48
C ASN A 102 0.41 -8.77 -1.87
N VAL A 103 -0.88 -9.09 -2.04
CA VAL A 103 -1.46 -9.41 -3.36
C VAL A 103 -1.40 -8.21 -4.31
N LEU A 104 -1.59 -6.99 -3.80
CA LEU A 104 -1.58 -5.76 -4.60
C LEU A 104 -0.17 -5.26 -4.95
N PHE A 105 0.83 -5.58 -4.11
CA PHE A 105 2.18 -5.04 -4.23
C PHE A 105 2.87 -5.26 -5.59
N PRO A 106 2.79 -6.43 -6.24
CA PRO A 106 3.39 -6.61 -7.57
C PRO A 106 2.81 -5.66 -8.63
N TYR A 107 1.52 -5.34 -8.55
CA TYR A 107 0.85 -4.41 -9.46
C TYR A 107 1.28 -2.98 -9.17
N ALA A 108 1.28 -2.58 -7.89
CA ALA A 108 1.77 -1.26 -7.48
C ALA A 108 3.24 -1.04 -7.91
N ARG A 109 4.08 -2.08 -7.73
CA ARG A 109 5.49 -2.06 -8.13
C ARG A 109 5.68 -1.87 -9.62
N GLU A 110 4.87 -2.52 -10.45
CA GLU A 110 4.93 -2.37 -11.90
C GLU A 110 4.50 -0.96 -12.31
N VAL A 111 3.37 -0.46 -11.78
CA VAL A 111 2.88 0.90 -12.07
C VAL A 111 3.90 1.97 -11.68
N VAL A 112 4.52 1.86 -10.49
CA VAL A 112 5.61 2.77 -10.08
C VAL A 112 6.77 2.73 -11.07
N SER A 113 7.14 1.54 -11.54
CA SER A 113 8.22 1.40 -12.52
C SER A 113 7.89 2.06 -13.85
N ASP A 114 6.66 1.85 -14.34
CA ASP A 114 6.18 2.42 -15.60
C ASP A 114 6.09 3.95 -15.54
N ILE A 115 5.51 4.53 -14.49
CA ILE A 115 5.36 6.00 -14.40
C ILE A 115 6.70 6.71 -14.23
N VAL A 116 7.63 6.16 -13.44
CA VAL A 116 8.98 6.74 -13.31
C VAL A 116 9.70 6.75 -14.66
N ASN A 117 9.53 5.67 -15.43
CA ASN A 117 10.06 5.58 -16.79
C ASN A 117 9.41 6.59 -17.74
N ARG A 118 8.09 6.83 -17.64
CA ARG A 118 7.40 7.91 -18.38
C ARG A 118 7.93 9.30 -18.03
N GLY A 119 8.45 9.50 -16.82
CA GLY A 119 9.20 10.69 -16.41
C GLY A 119 10.59 10.82 -17.05
N SER A 120 11.00 9.88 -17.90
CA SER A 120 12.36 9.78 -18.48
C SER A 120 13.46 9.59 -17.43
N PHE A 121 13.12 9.09 -16.25
CA PHE A 121 14.08 8.71 -15.22
C PHE A 121 14.50 7.25 -15.36
N PRO A 122 15.67 6.86 -14.80
CA PRO A 122 16.03 5.45 -14.70
C PRO A 122 14.97 4.62 -13.98
N GLN A 123 14.84 3.36 -14.39
CA GLN A 123 13.83 2.46 -13.84
C GLN A 123 13.95 2.34 -12.33
N LEU A 124 12.84 2.60 -11.63
CA LEU A 124 12.73 2.31 -10.21
C LEU A 124 12.05 0.95 -10.01
N LEU A 125 12.69 0.08 -9.24
CA LEU A 125 12.15 -1.20 -8.82
C LEU A 125 12.07 -1.23 -7.30
N LEU A 126 10.86 -1.21 -6.76
CA LEU A 126 10.64 -1.29 -5.30
C LEU A 126 11.27 -2.56 -4.74
N ALA A 127 11.93 -2.48 -3.58
CA ALA A 127 12.40 -3.68 -2.89
C ALA A 127 11.19 -4.51 -2.40
N PRO A 128 11.30 -5.86 -2.32
CA PRO A 128 10.26 -6.66 -1.69
C PRO A 128 9.96 -6.17 -0.26
N VAL A 129 8.69 -6.16 0.11
CA VAL A 129 8.19 -5.70 1.42
C VAL A 129 7.63 -6.89 2.19
N ASN A 130 7.86 -6.92 3.51
CA ASN A 130 7.25 -7.90 4.40
C ASN A 130 6.02 -7.28 5.07
N PHE A 131 4.84 -7.55 4.51
CA PHE A 131 3.58 -6.99 5.00
C PHE A 131 3.12 -7.58 6.35
N ASP A 132 3.53 -8.81 6.69
CA ASP A 132 3.24 -9.37 8.02
C ASP A 132 3.92 -8.56 9.12
N GLN A 133 5.19 -8.17 8.90
CA GLN A 133 5.92 -7.31 9.82
C GLN A 133 5.34 -5.90 9.88
N ALA A 134 4.96 -5.32 8.73
CA ALA A 134 4.34 -4.01 8.68
C ALA A 134 3.03 -3.97 9.47
N TYR A 135 2.18 -4.99 9.31
CA TYR A 135 0.94 -5.12 10.06
C TYR A 135 1.18 -5.28 11.57
N ALA A 136 2.14 -6.11 11.97
CA ALA A 136 2.50 -6.28 13.38
C ALA A 136 2.99 -4.96 14.02
N GLN A 137 3.72 -4.12 13.27
CA GLN A 137 4.12 -2.79 13.73
C GLN A 137 2.93 -1.85 13.90
N THR A 138 1.95 -1.89 12.98
CA THR A 138 0.72 -1.09 13.09
C THR A 138 -0.09 -1.47 14.33
N LEU A 139 -0.23 -2.76 14.64
CA LEU A 139 -0.91 -3.23 15.86
C LEU A 139 -0.20 -2.73 17.13
N ALA A 140 1.13 -2.86 17.19
CA ALA A 140 1.91 -2.41 18.35
C ALA A 140 1.80 -0.90 18.60
N GLN A 141 1.63 -0.10 17.55
CA GLN A 141 1.42 1.35 17.64
C GLN A 141 0.00 1.69 18.14
N GLN A 142 -1.01 0.92 17.74
CA GLN A 142 -2.39 1.09 18.21
C GLN A 142 -2.50 0.82 19.72
N ASP A 143 -1.87 -0.24 20.22
CA ASP A 143 -1.85 -0.56 21.66
C ASP A 143 -1.18 0.54 22.50
N GLN A 144 -0.13 1.17 21.97
CA GLN A 144 0.57 2.28 22.66
C GLN A 144 -0.28 3.56 22.69
N THR A 145 -0.98 3.88 21.60
CA THR A 145 -1.80 5.10 21.51
C THR A 145 -3.05 5.02 22.41
N GLN A 146 -3.55 3.80 22.65
CA GLN A 146 -4.70 3.59 23.54
C GLN A 146 -4.34 3.71 25.02
N THR A 147 -3.06 3.47 25.38
CA THR A 147 -2.58 3.55 26.77
C THR A 147 -2.34 5.00 27.23
N ASP A 148 -1.91 5.90 26.34
CA ASP A 148 -1.71 7.34 26.65
C ASP A 148 -3.04 8.11 26.78
N ALA A 149 -4.12 7.65 26.15
CA ALA A 149 -5.42 8.30 26.22
C ALA A 149 -6.15 8.07 27.57
N ASP A 150 -5.86 6.97 28.26
CA ASP A 150 -6.45 6.65 29.57
C ASP A 150 -5.73 7.37 30.73
N ASP A 151 -4.46 7.76 30.57
CA ASP A 151 -3.66 8.44 31.61
C ASP A 151 -3.88 9.97 31.67
N HIS A 152 -4.52 10.55 30.65
CA HIS A 152 -4.86 11.99 30.61
C HIS A 152 -6.27 12.32 31.14
N HIS A 153 -7.03 11.30 31.55
CA HIS A 153 -8.40 11.44 32.06
C HIS A 153 -8.58 10.98 33.52
N ALA A 154 -7.46 10.73 34.23
CA ALA A 154 -7.40 10.40 35.66
C ALA A 154 -7.01 11.61 36.53
#